data_AF-D4XWT2-F1
#
_entry.id   AF-D4XWT2-F1
#
_cell.length_a   1.000
_cell.length_b   1.000
_cell.length_c   1.000
_cell.angle_alpha   90.00
_cell.angle_beta   90.00
_cell.angle_gamma   90.00
#
_symmetry.space_group_name_H-M   'P 1'
#
loop_
_entity.id
_entity.type
_entity.pdbx_description
1 polymer ?
#
loop_
_entity_poly.entity_id
_entity_poly.type
_entity_poly.pdbx_seq_one_letter_code
_entity_poly.pdbx_strand_id
1 'polypeptide(L)'
;MSYQDEENELYKQQCKVVKQICELKTLNSKMEKVRVFKELLKKNKNNKYDNSEPIKEIKKENKKTTDLIDFVLDNMNPFNSWIIKKSFMDKNENLMSHWYEEFFSKTTYYKKKKEAIREFMGLYFDKQYNSLQ
;
A
#
# COMPACT_ATOMS: atom_id res chain seq x y z
N MET A 1 -12.97 13.30 -29.96
CA MET A 1 -11.98 13.07 -28.88
C MET A 1 -10.78 12.42 -29.53
N SER A 2 -9.56 12.91 -29.29
CA SER A 2 -8.37 12.25 -29.85
C SER A 2 -8.01 11.03 -28.99
N TYR A 3 -7.44 9.98 -29.58
CA TYR A 3 -7.00 8.78 -28.84
C TYR A 3 -6.06 9.11 -27.67
N GLN A 4 -5.28 10.20 -27.78
CA GLN A 4 -4.39 10.67 -26.72
C GLN A 4 -5.15 11.25 -25.51
N ASP A 5 -6.32 11.84 -25.72
CA ASP A 5 -7.15 12.38 -24.63
C ASP A 5 -7.75 11.27 -23.78
N GLU A 6 -8.22 10.20 -24.44
CA GLU A 6 -8.79 9.03 -23.77
C GLU A 6 -7.75 8.27 -22.92
N GLU A 7 -6.54 8.08 -23.46
CA GLU A 7 -5.45 7.43 -22.72
C GLU A 7 -5.02 8.25 -21.49
N ASN A 8 -5.02 9.58 -21.61
CA ASN A 8 -4.69 10.47 -20.50
C ASN A 8 -5.76 10.46 -19.42
N GLU A 9 -7.04 10.43 -19.78
CA GLU A 9 -8.13 10.32 -18.81
C GLU A 9 -8.12 8.97 -18.08
N LEU A 10 -7.91 7.87 -18.81
CA LEU A 10 -7.75 6.55 -18.20
C LEU A 10 -6.61 6.54 -17.17
N TYR A 11 -5.45 7.08 -17.53
CA TYR A 11 -4.31 7.18 -16.61
C TYR A 11 -4.64 7.99 -15.35
N LYS A 12 -5.35 9.12 -15.49
CA LYS A 12 -5.80 9.92 -14.33
C LYS A 12 -6.73 9.13 -13.41
N GLN A 13 -7.64 8.34 -13.98
CA GLN A 13 -8.54 7.48 -13.21
C GLN A 13 -7.75 6.39 -12.46
N GLN A 14 -6.81 5.71 -13.14
CA GLN A 14 -5.94 4.73 -12.50
C GLN A 14 -5.14 5.33 -11.35
N CYS A 15 -4.59 6.55 -11.51
CA CYS A 15 -3.92 7.26 -10.42
C CYS A 15 -4.83 7.44 -9.20
N LYS A 16 -6.11 7.81 -9.40
CA LYS A 16 -7.07 7.99 -8.31
C LYS A 16 -7.34 6.68 -7.58
N VAL A 17 -7.56 5.60 -8.33
CA VAL A 17 -7.81 4.26 -7.77
C VAL A 17 -6.61 3.78 -6.94
N VAL A 18 -5.40 3.82 -7.51
CA VAL A 18 -4.17 3.40 -6.80
C VAL A 18 -3.96 4.23 -5.53
N LYS A 19 -4.19 5.55 -5.61
CA LYS A 19 -4.11 6.43 -4.45
C LYS A 19 -5.08 6.00 -3.35
N GLN A 20 -6.35 5.80 -3.67
CA GLN A 20 -7.37 5.38 -2.71
C GLN A 20 -7.04 4.03 -2.05
N ILE A 21 -6.57 3.05 -2.84
CA ILE A 21 -6.15 1.74 -2.34
C ILE A 21 -5.00 1.89 -1.32
N CYS A 22 -3.97 2.68 -1.68
CA CYS A 22 -2.81 2.92 -0.82
C CYS A 22 -3.17 3.69 0.47
N GLU A 23 -4.05 4.67 0.37
CA GLU A 23 -4.57 5.43 1.51
C GLU A 23 -5.35 4.54 2.47
N LEU A 24 -6.23 3.68 1.93
CA LEU A 24 -7.01 2.74 2.71
C LEU A 24 -6.12 1.74 3.47
N LYS A 25 -5.10 1.19 2.82
CA LYS A 25 -4.09 0.34 3.48
C LYS A 25 -3.42 1.05 4.64
N THR A 26 -2.99 2.28 4.39
CA THR A 26 -2.27 3.08 5.39
C THR A 26 -3.18 3.40 6.57
N LEU A 27 -4.46 3.66 6.32
CA LEU A 27 -5.47 3.86 7.36
C LEU A 27 -5.72 2.58 8.16
N ASN A 28 -5.92 1.44 7.49
CA ASN A 28 -6.12 0.15 8.14
C ASN A 28 -4.94 -0.23 9.05
N SER A 29 -3.70 0.01 8.60
CA SER A 29 -2.50 -0.20 9.41
C SER A 29 -2.49 0.66 10.68
N LYS A 30 -2.90 1.93 10.57
CA LYS A 30 -3.03 2.82 11.74
C LYS A 30 -4.13 2.36 12.69
N MET A 31 -5.28 1.95 12.16
CA MET A 31 -6.39 1.44 12.96
C MET A 31 -6.02 0.18 13.73
N GLU A 32 -5.29 -0.74 13.10
CA GLU A 32 -4.82 -1.96 13.76
C GLU A 32 -3.86 -1.65 14.92
N LYS A 33 -2.94 -0.68 14.74
CA LYS A 33 -2.08 -0.21 15.85
C LYS A 33 -2.89 0.33 17.01
N VAL A 34 -3.93 1.14 16.74
CA VAL A 34 -4.83 1.67 17.77
C VAL A 34 -5.60 0.55 18.46
N ARG A 35 -6.07 -0.46 17.72
CA ARG A 35 -6.77 -1.62 18.28
C ARG A 35 -5.86 -2.39 19.23
N VAL A 36 -4.65 -2.77 18.79
CA VAL A 36 -3.67 -3.48 19.61
C VAL A 36 -3.34 -2.68 20.87
N PHE A 37 -3.12 -1.37 20.73
CA PHE A 37 -2.86 -0.50 21.88
C PHE A 37 -4.01 -0.48 22.89
N LYS A 38 -5.27 -0.39 22.42
CA LYS A 38 -6.45 -0.47 23.29
C LYS A 38 -6.57 -1.81 24.01
N GLU A 39 -6.28 -2.91 23.33
CA GLU A 39 -6.28 -4.25 23.94
C GLU A 39 -5.20 -4.38 25.02
N LEU A 40 -4.00 -3.83 24.81
CA LEU A 40 -2.94 -3.77 25.82
C LEU A 40 -3.35 -2.95 27.05
N LEU A 41 -3.98 -1.78 26.85
CA LEU A 41 -4.48 -0.97 27.97
C LEU A 41 -5.56 -1.68 28.78
N LYS A 42 -6.46 -2.44 28.14
CA LYS A 42 -7.49 -3.24 28.83
C LYS A 42 -6.87 -4.35 29.67
N LYS A 43 -5.84 -5.03 29.14
CA LYS A 43 -5.12 -6.09 29.89
C LYS A 43 -4.41 -5.53 31.12
N ASN A 44 -3.73 -4.39 30.99
CA ASN A 44 -3.05 -3.74 32.12
C ASN A 44 -4.01 -3.31 33.24
N LYS A 45 -5.27 -2.96 32.91
CA LYS A 45 -6.29 -2.64 33.93
C LYS A 45 -6.87 -3.88 34.61
N ASN A 46 -6.81 -5.05 33.98
CA ASN A 46 -7.43 -6.30 34.43
C ASN A 46 -6.43 -7.33 34.95
N ASN A 47 -5.25 -6.93 35.44
CA ASN A 47 -4.21 -7.85 35.95
C ASN A 47 -4.69 -8.63 37.21
N LYS A 48 -5.48 -9.68 36.98
CA LYS A 48 -5.28 -11.00 37.58
C LYS A 48 -4.32 -11.76 36.65
N TYR A 49 -3.28 -12.33 37.25
CA TYR A 49 -2.24 -13.13 36.59
C TYR A 49 -2.87 -14.22 35.70
N ASP A 50 -2.53 -14.27 34.41
CA ASP A 50 -3.02 -15.29 33.48
C ASP A 50 -1.88 -15.77 32.54
N ASN A 51 -1.55 -17.07 32.66
CA ASN A 51 -0.42 -17.78 32.05
C ASN A 51 -0.58 -18.01 30.52
N SER A 52 -1.02 -17.01 29.77
CA SER A 52 -1.27 -17.09 28.32
C SER A 52 -0.05 -16.74 27.45
N GLU A 53 1.14 -16.62 28.03
CA GLU A 53 2.38 -16.25 27.33
C GLU A 53 2.74 -17.14 26.12
N PRO A 54 2.53 -18.47 26.14
CA PRO A 54 2.87 -19.32 24.98
C PRO A 54 2.02 -19.05 23.74
N ILE A 55 0.79 -18.54 23.90
CA ILE A 55 -0.15 -18.32 22.77
C ILE A 55 0.16 -16.99 22.04
N LYS A 56 0.88 -16.06 22.69
CA LYS A 56 1.25 -14.76 22.09
C LYS A 56 2.46 -14.86 21.17
N GLU A 57 3.37 -15.80 21.44
CA GLU A 57 4.56 -16.02 20.62
C GLU A 57 4.22 -16.73 19.30
N ILE A 58 3.29 -17.70 19.33
CA ILE A 58 2.80 -18.41 18.14
C ILE A 58 2.09 -17.46 17.15
N LYS A 59 1.50 -16.35 17.62
CA LYS A 59 0.88 -15.32 16.75
C LYS A 59 1.87 -14.36 16.10
N LYS A 60 3.13 -14.31 16.54
CA LYS A 60 4.15 -13.41 15.99
C LYS A 60 4.88 -13.98 14.77
N GLU A 61 4.95 -15.31 14.62
CA GLU A 61 5.82 -15.91 13.60
C GLU A 61 5.16 -16.25 12.25
N ASN A 62 3.83 -16.15 12.12
CA ASN A 62 3.12 -16.57 10.90
C ASN A 62 2.46 -15.46 10.05
N LYS A 63 2.79 -14.18 10.25
CA LYS A 63 2.33 -13.12 9.35
C LYS A 63 3.21 -13.02 8.10
N LYS A 64 3.22 -14.06 7.26
CA LYS A 64 3.25 -13.81 5.81
C LYS A 64 2.05 -12.90 5.56
N THR A 65 2.29 -11.68 5.10
CA THR A 65 1.26 -10.66 4.91
C THR A 65 0.18 -11.21 3.98
N THR A 66 -0.99 -11.52 4.53
CA THR A 66 -2.21 -11.86 3.76
C THR A 66 -2.81 -10.63 3.08
N ASP A 67 -2.15 -9.48 3.18
CA ASP A 67 -2.59 -8.23 2.60
C ASP A 67 -2.28 -8.22 1.10
N LEU A 68 -3.34 -8.19 0.29
CA LEU A 68 -3.29 -8.14 -1.17
C LEU A 68 -2.33 -7.04 -1.67
N ILE A 69 -2.27 -5.90 -0.99
CA ILE A 69 -1.45 -4.78 -1.44
C ILE A 69 0.03 -5.03 -1.14
N ASP A 70 0.36 -5.68 -0.01
CA ASP A 70 1.76 -6.09 0.21
C ASP A 70 2.19 -7.11 -0.83
N PHE A 71 1.33 -8.09 -1.12
CA PHE A 71 1.58 -9.06 -2.18
C PHE A 71 1.83 -8.38 -3.54
N VAL A 72 0.97 -7.43 -3.95
CA VAL A 72 1.15 -6.71 -5.21
C VAL A 72 2.49 -5.97 -5.21
N LEU A 73 2.78 -5.20 -4.16
CA LEU A 73 4.03 -4.44 -4.06
C LEU A 73 5.28 -5.32 -4.05
N ASP A 74 5.20 -6.53 -3.52
CA ASP A 74 6.32 -7.49 -3.47
C ASP A 74 6.52 -8.24 -4.79
N ASN A 75 5.49 -8.32 -5.64
CA ASN A 75 5.54 -8.97 -6.95
C ASN A 75 5.74 -7.98 -8.11
N MET A 76 5.71 -6.68 -7.84
CA MET A 76 6.11 -5.66 -8.80
C MET A 76 7.62 -5.64 -9.00
N ASN A 77 8.06 -5.07 -10.12
CA ASN A 77 9.44 -4.63 -10.26
C ASN A 77 9.82 -3.75 -9.05
N PRO A 78 10.98 -3.99 -8.39
CA PRO A 78 11.36 -3.28 -7.18
C PRO A 78 11.36 -1.75 -7.33
N PHE A 79 11.77 -1.26 -8.49
CA PHE A 79 11.80 0.17 -8.80
C PHE A 79 10.38 0.76 -8.90
N ASN A 80 9.47 0.04 -9.54
CA ASN A 80 8.07 0.47 -9.67
C ASN A 80 7.35 0.40 -8.33
N SER A 81 7.60 -0.64 -7.52
CA SER A 81 7.11 -0.75 -6.14
C SER A 81 7.55 0.44 -5.29
N TRP A 82 8.83 0.84 -5.42
CA TRP A 82 9.37 2.01 -4.76
C TRP A 82 8.67 3.31 -5.20
N ILE A 83 8.43 3.50 -6.51
CA ILE A 83 7.66 4.65 -7.03
C ILE A 83 6.26 4.70 -6.44
N ILE A 84 5.54 3.57 -6.35
CA ILE A 84 4.19 3.52 -5.77
C ILE A 84 4.22 3.93 -4.29
N LYS A 85 5.15 3.34 -3.51
CA LYS A 85 5.31 3.66 -2.08
C LYS A 85 5.60 5.15 -1.88
N LYS A 86 6.57 5.69 -2.62
CA LYS A 86 6.94 7.12 -2.55
C LYS A 86 5.82 8.05 -3.01
N SER A 87 5.06 7.66 -4.03
CA SER A 87 4.02 8.53 -4.62
C SER A 87 2.72 8.55 -3.83
N PHE A 88 2.39 7.47 -3.10
CA PHE A 88 1.03 7.26 -2.57
C PHE A 88 0.98 6.81 -1.11
N MET A 89 2.08 6.35 -0.51
CA MET A 89 2.08 5.81 0.86
C MET A 89 2.90 6.65 1.84
N ASP A 90 3.97 7.29 1.38
CA ASP A 90 4.78 8.18 2.21
C ASP A 90 3.97 9.45 2.57
N LYS A 91 4.06 9.91 3.84
CA LYS A 91 3.25 11.03 4.36
C LYS A 91 4.01 12.33 4.53
N ASN A 92 5.02 12.58 3.70
CA ASN A 92 5.76 13.82 3.77
C ASN A 92 5.07 14.88 2.91
N GLU A 93 3.96 15.42 3.41
CA GLU A 93 3.06 16.36 2.71
C GLU A 93 3.80 17.61 2.18
N ASN A 94 4.90 18.02 2.84
CA ASN A 94 5.73 19.15 2.41
C ASN A 94 6.73 18.82 1.28
N LEU A 95 7.06 17.54 1.04
CA LEU A 95 7.98 17.08 -0.02
C LEU A 95 7.26 16.38 -1.19
N MET A 96 5.98 16.05 -1.04
CA MET A 96 5.21 15.19 -1.95
C MET A 96 5.09 15.70 -3.40
N SER A 97 5.20 17.01 -3.62
CA SER A 97 5.01 17.61 -4.93
C SER A 97 6.21 17.37 -5.88
N HIS A 98 7.43 17.30 -5.33
CA HIS A 98 8.67 17.30 -6.12
C HIS A 98 9.76 16.36 -5.59
N TRP A 99 9.44 15.40 -4.72
CA TRP A 99 10.43 14.43 -4.20
C TRP A 99 11.23 13.71 -5.31
N TYR A 100 10.65 13.58 -6.50
CA TYR A 100 11.28 12.92 -7.63
C TYR A 100 12.42 13.74 -8.25
N GLU A 101 12.50 15.06 -8.01
CA GLU A 101 13.50 15.93 -8.62
C GLU A 101 14.92 15.62 -8.16
N GLU A 102 15.07 14.99 -6.99
CA GLU A 102 16.35 14.49 -6.49
C GLU A 102 16.91 13.32 -7.32
N PHE A 103 16.06 12.64 -8.11
CA PHE A 103 16.41 11.39 -8.78
C PHE A 103 16.14 11.43 -10.30
N PHE A 104 15.17 12.23 -10.75
CA PHE A 104 14.66 12.22 -12.12
C PHE A 104 14.32 13.62 -12.61
N SER A 105 14.41 13.81 -13.92
CA SER A 105 13.66 14.89 -14.57
C SER A 105 12.16 14.60 -14.50
N LYS A 106 11.35 15.68 -14.49
CA LYS A 106 9.88 15.62 -14.47
C LYS A 106 9.30 14.65 -15.50
N THR A 107 9.74 14.74 -16.75
CA THR A 107 9.25 13.89 -17.84
C THR A 107 9.59 12.41 -17.62
N THR A 108 10.80 12.12 -17.11
CA THR A 108 11.22 10.76 -16.77
C THR A 108 10.38 10.19 -15.64
N TYR A 109 10.17 10.97 -14.58
CA TYR A 109 9.33 10.56 -13.46
C TYR A 109 7.91 10.21 -13.90
N TYR A 110 7.24 11.06 -14.69
CA TYR A 110 5.86 10.76 -15.12
C TYR A 110 5.78 9.53 -16.03
N LYS A 111 6.78 9.27 -16.88
CA LYS A 111 6.85 8.03 -17.67
C LYS A 111 6.98 6.81 -16.75
N LYS A 112 7.90 6.85 -15.79
CA LYS A 112 8.11 5.76 -14.84
C LYS A 112 6.94 5.54 -13.89
N LYS A 113 6.27 6.61 -13.48
CA LYS A 113 5.03 6.54 -12.70
C LYS A 113 3.90 5.87 -13.47
N LYS A 114 3.76 6.18 -14.77
CA LYS A 114 2.77 5.53 -15.64
C LYS A 114 3.05 4.04 -15.79
N GLU A 115 4.32 3.65 -15.96
CA GLU A 115 4.74 2.24 -15.97
C GLU A 115 4.38 1.54 -14.66
N ALA A 116 4.73 2.13 -13.52
CA ALA A 116 4.45 1.57 -12.20
C ALA A 116 2.95 1.42 -11.91
N ILE A 117 2.14 2.39 -12.30
CA ILE A 117 0.67 2.33 -12.13
C ILE A 117 0.06 1.23 -12.98
N ARG A 118 0.50 1.08 -14.23
CA ARG A 118 0.02 0.01 -15.11
C ARG A 118 0.34 -1.37 -14.55
N GLU A 119 1.56 -1.57 -14.07
CA GLU A 119 1.98 -2.83 -13.43
C GLU A 119 1.19 -3.11 -12.16
N PHE A 120 1.03 -2.11 -11.28
CA PHE A 120 0.23 -2.23 -10.06
C PHE A 120 -1.21 -2.66 -10.38
N MET A 121 -1.86 -1.97 -11.32
CA MET A 121 -3.24 -2.26 -11.71
C MET A 121 -3.38 -3.67 -12.29
N GLY A 122 -2.43 -4.09 -13.14
CA GLY A 122 -2.40 -5.45 -13.67
C GLY A 122 -2.37 -6.49 -12.55
N LEU A 123 -1.38 -6.40 -11.66
CA LEU A 123 -1.25 -7.36 -10.55
C LEU A 123 -2.44 -7.32 -9.56
N TYR A 124 -3.00 -6.14 -9.31
CA TYR A 124 -4.10 -5.96 -8.37
C TYR A 124 -5.41 -6.57 -8.89
N PHE A 125 -5.73 -6.37 -10.17
CA PHE A 125 -6.97 -6.87 -10.76
C PHE A 125 -6.84 -8.28 -11.37
N ASP A 126 -5.67 -8.68 -11.88
CA ASP A 126 -5.45 -10.05 -12.38
C ASP A 126 -5.60 -11.08 -11.26
N LYS A 127 -5.18 -10.75 -10.03
CA LYS A 127 -5.34 -11.65 -8.89
C LYS A 127 -6.80 -11.77 -8.43
N GLN A 128 -7.63 -10.74 -8.61
CA GLN A 128 -9.07 -10.85 -8.29
C GLN A 128 -9.77 -11.89 -9.18
N TYR A 129 -9.30 -12.07 -10.42
CA TYR A 129 -9.87 -13.05 -11.34
C TYR A 129 -9.62 -14.50 -10.90
N ASN A 130 -8.45 -14.79 -10.32
CA ASN A 130 -8.08 -16.14 -9.86
C ASN A 130 -8.61 -16.50 -8.46
N SER A 131 -9.17 -15.54 -7.71
CA SER A 131 -9.78 -15.79 -6.40
C SER A 131 -11.31 -16.01 -6.44
N LEU A 132 -11.90 -16.00 -7.64
CA LEU A 132 -13.34 -16.16 -7.89
C LEU A 132 -13.70 -17.45 -8.66
N GLN A 133 -12.73 -18.36 -8.85
CA GLN A 133 -12.94 -19.74 -9.31
C GLN A 133 -12.74 -20.72 -8.16
#